data_AF-L5NWK3-F1
#
_entry.id   AF-L5NWK3-F1
#
_cell.length_a   1.000
_cell.length_b   1.000
_cell.length_c   1.000
_cell.angle_alpha   90.00
_cell.angle_beta   90.00
_cell.angle_gamma   90.00
#
_symmetry.space_group_name_H-M   'P 1'
#
loop_
_entity.id
_entity.type
_entity.pdbx_description
1 polymer ?
#
loop_
_entity_poly.entity_id
_entity_poly.type
_entity_poly.pdbx_seq_one_letter_code
_entity_poly.pdbx_strand_id
1 'polypeptide(L)' 'MAGDLLLVAAVFLAVGLPAAAFPYRVSKLGERVDAIGSKTAKDEVEPAEWNVTLTRFVGVFVSALGVAYLFA' A
#
# COMPACT_ATOMS: atom_id res chain seq x y z
N MET A 1 -16.04 -20.84 1.25
CA MET A 1 -16.87 -19.63 1.40
C MET A 1 -16.39 -18.76 2.56
N ALA A 2 -16.66 -19.10 3.83
CA ALA A 2 -16.25 -18.25 4.96
C ALA A 2 -14.71 -18.10 5.11
N GLY A 3 -13.95 -19.19 4.91
CA GLY A 3 -12.48 -19.14 4.96
C GLY A 3 -11.86 -18.27 3.87
N ASP A 4 -12.45 -18.26 2.68
CA ASP A 4 -11.98 -17.46 1.55
C ASP A 4 -12.20 -15.96 1.81
N LEU A 5 -13.34 -15.60 2.40
CA LEU A 5 -13.66 -14.21 2.79
C LEU A 5 -12.71 -13.68 3.87
N LEU A 6 -12.39 -14.51 4.87
CA LEU A 6 -11.41 -14.16 5.91
C LEU A 6 -10.01 -13.97 5.32
N LEU A 7 -9.60 -14.82 4.37
CA LEU A 7 -8.31 -14.67 3.69
C LEU A 7 -8.26 -13.37 2.88
N VAL A 8 -9.32 -13.05 2.13
CA VAL A 8 -9.41 -11.79 1.37
C VAL A 8 -9.37 -10.59 2.31
N ALA A 9 -10.14 -10.61 3.40
CA ALA A 9 -10.12 -9.57 4.42
C ALA A 9 -8.72 -9.36 5.00
N ALA A 10 -8.04 -10.45 5.38
CA ALA A 10 -6.69 -10.40 5.93
C ALA A 10 -5.68 -9.80 4.95
N VAL A 11 -5.72 -10.19 3.67
CA VAL A 11 -4.83 -9.63 2.64
C VAL A 11 -5.08 -8.14 2.44
N PHE A 12 -6.35 -7.73 2.33
CA PHE A 12 -6.69 -6.33 2.14
C PHE A 12 -6.28 -5.47 3.33
N LEU A 13 -6.49 -5.93 4.55
CA LEU A 13 -6.03 -5.22 5.74
C LEU A 13 -4.50 -5.16 5.83
N ALA A 14 -3.81 -6.26 5.51
CA ALA A 14 -2.35 -6.34 5.54
C ALA A 14 -1.68 -5.40 4.52
N VAL A 15 -2.31 -5.14 3.37
CA VAL A 15 -1.80 -4.21 2.36
C VAL A 15 -2.29 -2.78 2.59
N GLY A 16 -3.58 -2.62 2.89
CA GLY A 16 -4.22 -1.30 3.02
C GLY A 16 -3.73 -0.52 4.24
N LEU A 17 -3.59 -1.17 5.40
CA LEU A 17 -3.24 -0.47 6.64
C LEU A 17 -1.84 0.17 6.57
N PRO A 18 -0.78 -0.52 6.12
CA PRO A 18 0.52 0.12 5.93
C PRO A 18 0.50 1.25 4.91
N ALA A 19 -0.23 1.10 3.79
CA ALA A 19 -0.35 2.15 2.77
C ALA A 19 -1.09 3.39 3.29
N ALA A 20 -2.11 3.21 4.14
CA ALA A 20 -2.84 4.32 4.77
C ALA A 20 -2.01 5.02 5.86
N ALA A 21 -1.36 4.24 6.73
CA ALA A 21 -0.65 4.75 7.91
C ALA A 21 0.75 5.29 7.58
N PHE A 22 1.45 4.67 6.63
CA PHE A 22 2.83 5.00 6.27
C PHE A 22 3.00 5.23 4.75
N PRO A 23 2.17 6.09 4.13
CA PRO A 23 2.13 6.23 2.68
C PRO A 23 3.49 6.60 2.09
N TYR A 24 4.21 7.53 2.73
CA TYR A 24 5.55 7.92 2.27
C TYR A 24 6.53 6.75 2.23
N ARG A 25 6.54 5.88 3.25
CA ARG A 25 7.46 4.72 3.30
C ARG A 25 7.10 3.70 2.22
N VAL A 26 5.81 3.47 2.01
CA VAL A 26 5.30 2.54 0.99
C VAL A 26 5.60 3.07 -0.41
N SER A 27 5.31 4.35 -0.69
CA SER A 27 5.64 4.97 -1.98
C SER A 27 7.15 4.97 -2.22
N LYS A 28 7.97 5.33 -1.22
CA LYS A 28 9.44 5.32 -1.34
C LYS A 28 9.99 3.91 -1.62
N LEU A 29 9.38 2.87 -1.06
CA LEU A 29 9.75 1.49 -1.40
C LEU A 29 9.44 1.18 -2.87
N GLY A 30 8.26 1.57 -3.36
CA GLY A 30 7.88 1.44 -4.76
C GLY A 30 8.87 2.14 -5.70
N GLU A 31 9.17 3.41 -5.43
CA GLU A 31 10.13 4.18 -6.24
C GLU A 31 11.54 3.55 -6.22
N ARG A 32 11.98 3.00 -5.09
CA ARG A 32 13.28 2.29 -5.00
C ARG A 32 13.30 1.00 -5.81
N VAL A 33 12.17 0.31 -5.93
CA VAL A 33 12.02 -0.86 -6.78
C VAL A 33 12.01 -0.44 -8.26
N ASP A 34 11.27 0.62 -8.60
CA ASP A 34 11.20 1.17 -9.96
C ASP A 34 12.54 1.76 -10.42
N ALA A 35 13.36 2.25 -9.49
CA ALA A 35 14.69 2.76 -9.75
C ALA A 35 15.77 1.66 -9.91
N ILE A 36 15.42 0.36 -9.85
CA ILE A 36 16.39 -0.72 -10.10
C ILE A 36 16.93 -0.59 -11.53
N GLY A 37 18.25 -0.39 -11.65
CA GLY A 37 18.93 -0.13 -12.93
C GLY A 37 19.17 1.35 -13.23
N SER A 38 18.67 2.26 -12.39
CA SER A 38 19.04 3.68 -12.42
C SER A 38 20.45 3.91 -11.86
N LYS A 39 21.06 5.04 -12.25
CA LYS A 39 22.30 5.56 -11.64
C LYS A 39 22.05 6.32 -10.33
N THR A 40 20.79 6.63 -10.01
CA THR A 40 20.40 7.32 -8.78
C THR A 40 20.68 6.43 -7.57
N ALA A 41 21.31 7.00 -6.54
CA ALA A 41 21.55 6.27 -5.30
C ALA A 41 20.21 5.96 -4.60
N LYS A 42 20.06 4.73 -4.07
CA LYS A 42 18.77 4.25 -3.50
C LYS A 42 18.24 5.11 -2.35
N ASP A 43 19.13 5.78 -1.62
CA ASP A 43 18.82 6.69 -0.53
C ASP A 43 18.33 8.06 -1.00
N GLU A 44 18.72 8.49 -2.20
CA GLU A 44 18.29 9.73 -2.86
C GLU A 44 16.94 9.61 -3.59
N VAL A 45 16.43 8.39 -3.77
CA VAL A 45 15.12 8.15 -4.40
C VAL A 45 14.00 8.59 -3.46
N GLU A 46 13.26 9.62 -3.88
CA GLU A 46 12.14 10.22 -3.15
C GLU A 46 10.83 10.10 -3.95
N PRO A 47 9.70 9.72 -3.32
CA PRO A 47 8.42 9.69 -3.99
C PRO A 47 7.87 11.07 -4.24
N ALA A 48 7.19 11.24 -5.37
CA ALA A 48 6.42 12.45 -5.63
C ALA A 48 5.25 12.59 -4.65
N GLU A 49 4.90 13.83 -4.28
CA GLU A 49 3.80 14.11 -3.32
C GLU A 49 2.45 13.53 -3.77
N TRP A 50 2.19 13.54 -5.08
CA TRP A 50 0.97 12.95 -5.64
C TRP A 50 0.93 11.43 -5.45
N ASN A 51 2.07 10.74 -5.54
CA ASN A 51 2.16 9.30 -5.33
C ASN A 51 1.93 8.95 -3.84
N VAL A 52 2.49 9.74 -2.93
CA VAL A 52 2.23 9.61 -1.48
C VAL A 52 0.75 9.81 -1.17
N THR A 53 0.14 10.83 -1.77
CA THR A 53 -1.29 11.13 -1.59
C THR A 53 -2.16 9.99 -2.13
N LEU A 54 -1.88 9.50 -3.33
CA LEU A 54 -2.59 8.37 -3.94
C LEU A 54 -2.44 7.10 -3.09
N THR A 55 -1.23 6.78 -2.65
CA THR A 55 -0.94 5.62 -1.79
C THR A 55 -1.75 5.65 -0.50
N ARG A 56 -1.89 6.82 0.13
CA ARG A 56 -2.74 6.98 1.31
C ARG A 56 -4.20 6.67 1.00
N PHE A 57 -4.77 7.28 -0.06
CA PHE A 57 -6.17 7.09 -0.40
C PHE A 57 -6.49 5.66 -0.81
N VAL A 58 -5.64 5.03 -1.62
CA VAL A 58 -5.75 3.61 -1.98
C VAL A 58 -5.65 2.74 -0.72
N GLY A 59 -4.71 3.04 0.18
CA GLY A 59 -4.59 2.33 1.45
C GLY A 59 -5.87 2.36 2.27
N VAL A 60 -6.46 3.54 2.46
CA VAL A 60 -7.74 3.70 3.18
C VAL A 60 -8.86 2.92 2.49
N PHE A 61 -8.97 3.03 1.17
CA PHE A 61 -9.99 2.32 0.39
C PHE A 61 -9.84 0.79 0.52
N VAL A 62 -8.64 0.26 0.33
CA VAL A 62 -8.35 -1.18 0.43
C VAL A 62 -8.59 -1.68 1.87
N SER A 63 -8.21 -0.91 2.89
CA SER A 63 -8.54 -1.24 4.28
C SER A 63 -10.04 -1.28 4.52
N ALA A 64 -10.80 -0.32 3.98
CA ALA A 64 -12.26 -0.31 4.10
C ALA A 64 -12.89 -1.54 3.45
N LEU A 65 -12.40 -1.97 2.28
CA LEU A 65 -12.80 -3.23 1.68
C LEU A 65 -12.47 -4.42 2.59
N GLY A 66 -11.27 -4.47 3.17
CA GLY A 66 -10.89 -5.53 4.09
C GLY A 66 -11.82 -5.65 5.29
N VAL A 67 -12.23 -4.51 5.88
CA VAL A 67 -13.25 -4.48 6.95
C VAL A 67 -14.60 -4.97 6.45
N ALA A 68 -15.06 -4.53 5.27
CA ALA A 68 -16.34 -4.97 4.71
C ALA A 68 -16.39 -6.50 4.52
N TYR A 69 -15.30 -7.12 4.07
CA TYR A 69 -15.20 -8.57 3.90
C TYR A 69 -15.22 -9.38 5.21
N LEU A 70 -14.97 -8.76 6.36
CA LEU A 70 -15.15 -9.43 7.67
C LEU A 70 -16.63 -9.65 8.02
N PHE A 71 -17.52 -8.87 7.40
CA PHE A 71 -18.96 -8.86 7.70
C PHE A 71 -19.83 -9.27 6.50
N ALA A 72 -19.22 -9.66 5.38
CA ALA A 72 -19.88 -10.17 4.18
C ALA A 72 -20.13 -11.68 4.29
#